data_AF-W1YCG1-F1
#
_entry.id   AF-W1YCG1-F1
#
_cell.length_a   1.000
_cell.length_b   1.000
_cell.length_c   1.000
_cell.angle_alpha   90.00
_cell.angle_beta   90.00
_cell.angle_gamma   90.00
#
_symmetry.space_group_name_H-M   'P 1'
#
loop_
_entity.id
_entity.type
_entity.pdbx_description
1 polymer ?
#
loop_
_entity_poly.entity_id
_entity_poly.type
_entity_poly.pdbx_seq_one_letter_code
_entity_poly.pdbx_strand_id
1 'polypeptide(L)'
;ADAIGALPYFLQQVQAPIFGSELTIELAKLAIKEQEALKDYDDYHVVNAKTEIDFGTVTVSFFNTTHSIPDSMGIVLGTPFGQIVYTGDFKFDQTAEK
;
A
#
# COMPACT_ATOMS: atom_id res chain seq x y z
N ALA A 1 -12.64 -7.02 3.68
CA ALA A 1 -12.12 -6.23 2.55
C ALA A 1 -11.26 -7.14 1.69
N ASP A 2 -11.31 -6.98 0.39
CA ASP A 2 -10.57 -7.75 -0.61
C ASP A 2 -9.07 -7.38 -0.70
N ALA A 3 -8.71 -6.12 -0.47
CA ALA A 3 -7.30 -5.68 -0.51
C ALA A 3 -6.51 -5.88 0.81
N ILE A 4 -7.11 -5.58 1.98
CA ILE A 4 -6.41 -5.65 3.29
C ILE A 4 -6.78 -6.93 4.07
N GLY A 5 -7.88 -7.61 3.74
CA GLY A 5 -8.48 -8.62 4.62
C GLY A 5 -7.59 -9.84 4.92
N ALA A 6 -6.64 -10.16 4.04
CA ALA A 6 -5.70 -11.27 4.25
C ALA A 6 -4.46 -10.88 5.08
N LEU A 7 -4.21 -9.59 5.31
CA LEU A 7 -3.01 -9.06 5.95
C LEU A 7 -2.67 -9.73 7.30
N PRO A 8 -3.61 -9.91 8.25
CA PRO A 8 -3.28 -10.49 9.55
C PRO A 8 -2.84 -11.95 9.46
N TYR A 9 -3.31 -12.69 8.45
CA TYR A 9 -2.93 -14.08 8.22
C TYR A 9 -1.58 -14.18 7.52
N PHE A 10 -1.30 -13.29 6.57
CA PHE A 10 -0.04 -13.24 5.85
C PHE A 10 1.13 -12.86 6.77
N LEU A 11 0.96 -11.83 7.60
CA LEU A 11 2.01 -11.34 8.50
C LEU A 11 2.42 -12.35 9.58
N GLN A 12 1.55 -13.29 9.95
CA GLN A 12 1.89 -14.38 10.86
C GLN A 12 2.90 -15.36 10.24
N GLN A 13 2.97 -15.42 8.90
CA GLN A 13 3.89 -16.29 8.17
C GLN A 13 5.12 -15.54 7.67
N VAL A 14 4.95 -14.26 7.32
CA VAL A 14 6.00 -13.43 6.73
C VAL A 14 6.04 -12.08 7.43
N GLN A 15 7.09 -11.83 8.22
CA GLN A 15 7.37 -10.51 8.78
C GLN A 15 8.00 -9.65 7.70
N ALA A 16 7.19 -8.83 7.04
CA ALA A 16 7.61 -7.89 6.01
C ALA A 16 7.10 -6.48 6.33
N PRO A 17 7.85 -5.42 5.96
CA PRO A 17 7.40 -4.05 6.13
C PRO A 17 6.12 -3.76 5.33
N ILE A 18 5.25 -2.92 5.88
CA ILE A 18 3.99 -2.53 5.23
C ILE A 18 4.09 -1.10 4.76
N PHE A 19 3.89 -0.90 3.46
CA PHE A 19 3.82 0.42 2.82
C PHE A 19 2.39 0.71 2.39
N GLY A 20 1.90 1.91 2.67
CA GLY A 20 0.55 2.33 2.27
C GLY A 20 0.29 3.80 2.52
N SER A 21 -0.81 4.33 1.98
CA SER A 21 -1.27 5.67 2.36
C SER A 21 -1.63 5.74 3.83
N GLU A 22 -1.75 6.96 4.37
CA GLU A 22 -2.09 7.18 5.78
C GLU A 22 -3.37 6.43 6.18
N LEU A 23 -4.45 6.57 5.40
CA LEU A 23 -5.69 5.84 5.65
C LEU A 23 -5.48 4.31 5.59
N THR A 24 -4.72 3.82 4.62
CA THR A 24 -4.46 2.38 4.45
C THR A 24 -3.68 1.81 5.65
N ILE A 25 -2.66 2.52 6.14
CA ILE A 25 -1.86 2.11 7.29
C ILE A 25 -2.72 2.05 8.56
N GLU A 26 -3.59 3.04 8.79
CA GLU A 26 -4.48 3.01 9.96
C GLU A 26 -5.50 1.87 9.88
N LEU A 27 -6.04 1.57 8.69
CA LEU A 27 -6.88 0.39 8.48
C LEU A 27 -6.12 -0.92 8.69
N ALA A 28 -4.86 -0.99 8.27
CA ALA A 28 -4.00 -2.15 8.49
C ALA A 28 -3.73 -2.39 9.98
N LYS A 29 -3.41 -1.34 10.74
CA LYS A 29 -3.27 -1.41 12.21
C LYS A 29 -4.53 -1.94 12.87
N LEU A 30 -5.70 -1.43 12.48
CA LEU A 30 -6.98 -1.92 12.99
C LEU A 30 -7.22 -3.39 12.65
N ALA A 31 -6.88 -3.82 11.42
CA ALA A 31 -7.07 -5.19 10.96
C ALA A 31 -6.22 -6.21 11.73
N ILE A 32 -5.01 -5.84 12.15
CA ILE A 32 -4.12 -6.76 12.87
C ILE A 32 -4.20 -6.65 14.40
N LYS A 33 -4.85 -5.60 14.93
CA LYS A 33 -4.91 -5.28 16.36
C LYS A 33 -5.41 -6.44 17.24
N GLU A 34 -6.33 -7.26 16.73
CA GLU A 34 -6.91 -8.39 17.48
C GLU A 34 -6.05 -9.66 17.41
N GLN A 35 -4.94 -9.65 16.66
CA GLN A 35 -4.04 -10.80 16.53
C GLN A 35 -2.89 -10.70 17.54
N GLU A 36 -2.95 -11.49 18.61
CA GLU A 36 -1.92 -11.55 19.65
C GLU A 36 -0.50 -11.83 19.10
N ALA A 37 -0.40 -12.63 18.04
CA ALA A 37 0.87 -12.94 17.38
C ALA A 37 1.55 -11.72 16.72
N LEU A 38 0.78 -10.65 16.48
CA LEU A 38 1.22 -9.43 15.79
C LEU A 38 1.21 -8.19 16.70
N LYS A 39 1.00 -8.35 18.01
CA LYS A 39 0.88 -7.23 18.95
C LYS A 39 2.10 -6.30 18.99
N ASP A 40 3.28 -6.83 18.68
CA ASP A 40 4.56 -6.12 18.69
C ASP A 40 5.00 -5.68 17.28
N TYR A 41 4.16 -5.89 16.25
CA TYR A 41 4.45 -5.45 14.88
C TYR A 41 4.30 -3.93 14.77
N ASP A 42 5.37 -3.25 14.34
CA ASP A 42 5.38 -1.78 14.17
C ASP A 42 6.12 -1.32 12.90
N ASP A 43 6.36 -2.22 11.95
CA ASP A 43 7.11 -1.90 10.72
C ASP A 43 6.17 -1.34 9.63
N TYR A 44 5.65 -0.14 9.90
CA TYR A 44 4.73 0.58 9.02
C TYR A 44 5.40 1.79 8.39
N HIS A 45 5.16 1.98 7.10
CA HIS A 45 5.68 3.09 6.33
C HIS A 45 4.57 3.80 5.57
N VAL A 46 4.29 5.04 5.97
CA VAL A 46 3.34 5.89 5.24
C VAL A 46 4.01 6.41 3.96
N VAL A 47 3.34 6.22 2.83
CA VAL A 47 3.79 6.66 1.50
C VAL A 47 2.70 7.49 0.82
N ASN A 48 3.11 8.30 -0.15
CA ASN A 48 2.21 9.08 -0.99
C ASN A 48 2.71 9.11 -2.45
N ALA A 49 1.98 9.76 -3.36
CA ALA A 49 2.35 9.86 -4.78
C ALA A 49 3.66 10.60 -5.09
N LYS A 50 4.33 11.19 -4.09
CA LYS A 50 5.68 11.77 -4.22
C LYS A 50 6.75 10.89 -3.59
N THR A 51 6.36 9.83 -2.88
CA THR A 51 7.29 8.88 -2.29
C THR A 51 7.90 7.99 -3.37
N GLU A 52 9.19 7.75 -3.24
CA GLU A 52 9.94 6.77 -4.00
C GLU A 52 10.77 5.93 -3.03
N ILE A 53 10.74 4.61 -3.20
CA ILE A 53 11.44 3.66 -2.33
C ILE A 53 12.44 2.90 -3.20
N ASP A 54 13.70 2.92 -2.78
CA ASP A 54 14.77 2.22 -3.47
C ASP A 54 15.08 0.89 -2.78
N PHE A 55 14.88 -0.22 -3.52
CA PHE A 55 15.29 -1.57 -3.13
C PHE A 55 16.56 -2.03 -3.88
N GLY A 56 17.35 -1.09 -4.39
CA GLY A 56 18.63 -1.29 -5.06
C GLY A 56 18.49 -1.65 -6.53
N THR A 57 17.84 -2.76 -6.84
CA THR A 57 17.58 -3.17 -8.24
C THR A 57 16.18 -2.80 -8.71
N VAL A 58 15.28 -2.49 -7.79
CA VAL A 58 13.90 -2.11 -8.09
C VAL A 58 13.57 -0.84 -7.32
N THR A 59 13.00 0.13 -8.00
CA THR A 59 12.46 1.35 -7.40
C THR A 59 10.94 1.27 -7.40
N VAL A 60 10.30 1.62 -6.29
CA VAL A 60 8.84 1.65 -6.17
C VAL A 60 8.39 3.08 -6.00
N SER A 61 7.57 3.57 -6.93
CA SER A 61 6.93 4.89 -6.84
C SER A 61 5.42 4.76 -7.00
N PHE A 62 4.71 5.85 -6.69
CA PHE A 62 3.26 5.83 -6.56
C PHE A 62 2.62 6.96 -7.35
N PHE A 63 1.35 6.80 -7.74
CA PHE A 63 0.56 7.86 -8.35
C PHE A 63 -0.89 7.81 -7.86
N ASN A 64 -1.52 8.97 -7.72
CA ASN A 64 -2.90 9.05 -7.25
C ASN A 64 -3.87 8.45 -8.28
N THR A 65 -4.85 7.72 -7.78
CA THR A 65 -6.02 7.24 -8.53
C THR A 65 -7.30 7.75 -7.88
N THR A 66 -8.42 7.62 -8.58
CA THR A 66 -9.75 7.80 -7.98
C THR A 66 -10.44 6.44 -7.85
N HIS A 67 -11.01 6.16 -6.68
CA HIS A 67 -11.73 4.92 -6.40
C HIS A 67 -12.91 5.18 -5.44
N SER A 68 -13.48 4.13 -4.86
CA SER A 68 -14.56 4.19 -3.87
C SER A 68 -14.10 4.56 -2.46
N ILE A 69 -12.79 4.46 -2.19
CA ILE A 69 -12.14 4.83 -0.92
C ILE A 69 -11.12 5.96 -1.16
N PRO A 70 -10.95 6.92 -0.24
CA PRO A 70 -9.90 7.93 -0.33
C PRO A 70 -8.49 7.33 -0.36
N ASP A 71 -7.52 8.16 -0.75
CA ASP A 71 -6.09 7.84 -0.76
C ASP A 71 -5.71 6.57 -1.55
N SER A 72 -6.50 6.23 -2.57
CA SER A 72 -6.16 5.16 -3.51
C SER A 72 -4.97 5.58 -4.39
N MET A 73 -4.01 4.68 -4.57
CA MET A 73 -2.82 4.90 -5.39
C MET A 73 -2.54 3.70 -6.28
N GLY A 74 -2.03 3.98 -7.48
CA GLY A 74 -1.33 3.01 -8.31
C GLY A 74 0.16 2.97 -7.98
N ILE A 75 0.83 1.92 -8.48
CA ILE A 75 2.24 1.61 -8.21
C ILE A 75 3.00 1.54 -9.53
N VAL A 76 4.21 2.08 -9.55
CA VAL A 76 5.18 1.89 -10.64
C VAL A 76 6.41 1.19 -10.07
N LEU A 77 6.76 0.05 -10.66
CA LEU A 77 7.98 -0.68 -10.37
C LEU A 77 9.01 -0.38 -11.46
N GLY A 78 9.99 0.44 -11.13
CA GLY A 78 11.17 0.68 -11.97
C GLY A 78 12.14 -0.48 -11.82
N THR A 79 12.42 -1.18 -12.92
CA THR A 79 13.39 -2.28 -12.98
C THR A 79 14.50 -1.94 -13.99
N PRO A 80 15.63 -2.67 -14.02
CA PRO A 80 16.67 -2.44 -15.01
C PRO A 80 16.22 -2.71 -16.45
N PHE A 81 15.11 -3.44 -16.62
CA PHE A 81 14.55 -3.81 -17.93
C PHE A 81 13.40 -2.91 -18.37
N GLY A 82 12.95 -1.97 -17.52
CA GLY A 82 11.82 -1.09 -17.80
C GLY A 82 10.87 -0.93 -16.62
N GLN A 83 9.77 -0.23 -16.87
CA GLN A 83 8.76 0.08 -15.86
C GLN A 83 7.56 -0.85 -15.96
N ILE A 84 7.09 -1.33 -14.82
CA ILE A 84 5.82 -2.06 -14.68
C ILE A 84 4.85 -1.14 -13.95
N VAL A 85 3.71 -0.85 -14.58
CA VAL A 85 2.66 -0.01 -14.00
C VAL A 85 1.52 -0.91 -13.53
N TYR A 86 1.19 -0.82 -12.24
CA TYR A 86 0.05 -1.47 -11.63
C TYR A 86 -0.96 -0.42 -11.20
N THR A 87 -2.11 -0.38 -11.87
CA THR A 87 -3.13 0.65 -11.63
C THR A 87 -3.89 0.45 -10.32
N GLY A 88 -3.89 -0.78 -9.78
CA GLY A 88 -4.87 -1.19 -8.78
C GLY A 88 -6.30 -1.02 -9.28
N ASP A 89 -7.22 -0.90 -8.33
CA ASP A 89 -8.62 -0.61 -8.60
C ASP A 89 -8.81 0.89 -8.76
N PHE A 90 -9.26 1.31 -9.94
CA PHE A 90 -9.47 2.72 -10.25
C PHE A 90 -10.68 2.93 -11.14
N LYS A 91 -11.21 4.14 -11.07
CA LYS A 91 -12.12 4.74 -12.04
C LYS A 91 -11.58 6.11 -12.44
N PHE A 92 -12.16 6.73 -13.45
CA PHE A 92 -12.00 8.17 -13.68
C PHE A 92 -13.17 8.90 -13.04
N ASP A 93 -12.87 9.81 -12.12
CA ASP A 93 -13.85 10.70 -11.50
C ASP A 93 -13.35 12.14 -11.61
N GLN A 94 -13.86 12.89 -12.58
CA GLN A 94 -13.44 14.27 -12.83
C GLN A 94 -14.00 15.26 -11.78
N THR A 95 -14.89 14.80 -10.91
CA THR A 95 -15.47 15.61 -9.83
C THR A 95 -14.80 15.37 -8.48
N ALA A 96 -13.98 14.32 -8.36
CA ALA A 96 -13.18 14.09 -7.17
C ALA A 96 -12.13 15.20 -7.02
N GLU A 97 -12.22 15.95 -5.93
CA GLU A 97 -11.19 16.91 -5.55
C GLU A 97 -9.95 16.18 -5.03
N LYS A 98 -8.77 16.80 -5.22
CA LYS A 98 -7.48 16.27 -4.76
C LYS A 98 -7.28 16.47 -3.27
#